data_AF-A0A4Y3PPS2-F1
#
_entry.id   AF-A0A4Y3PPS2-F1
#
_cell.length_a   1.000
_cell.length_b   1.000
_cell.length_c   1.000
_cell.angle_alpha   90.00
_cell.angle_beta   90.00
_cell.angle_gamma   90.00
#
_symmetry.space_group_name_H-M   'P 1'
#
loop_
_entity.id
_entity.type
_entity.pdbx_description
1 polymer ?
#
loop_
_entity_poly.entity_id
_entity_poly.type
_entity_poly.pdbx_seq_one_letter_code
_entity_poly.pdbx_strand_id
1 'polypeptide(L)'
;MVQDEFLREHLPRTRLFSPEALWEYAADYKRVMLKPSGGGGGAGIIQLTDLGDDRYLIHSGKHRRTVEGKEKAVQYAKSLFRPKTYLLQPRIPLGRINGKPFDVRVMIQRKGKHSPWVITGWVAKLAGPGFVVTNVARSRGKVLPLRTAIKQSNIAANLNLLGEIRQVSMAVAKRLGTAYPTLREIGLDMGIDIHGKPWIIEANFRPSLSLFQQLQDQTFYRRILAMRKR
;
A
#
# COMPACT_ATOMS: atom_id res chain seq x y z
N MET A 1 14.28 -4.68 -11.49
CA MET A 1 13.19 -5.15 -10.59
C MET A 1 11.84 -5.33 -11.28
N VAL A 2 11.66 -5.04 -12.58
CA VAL A 2 10.41 -5.28 -13.32
C VAL A 2 10.72 -5.98 -14.64
N GLN A 3 10.84 -7.30 -14.61
CA GLN A 3 10.96 -8.16 -15.81
C GLN A 3 9.84 -9.21 -15.85
N ASP A 4 8.93 -9.16 -14.89
CA ASP A 4 7.79 -10.05 -14.80
C ASP A 4 6.57 -9.28 -15.29
N GLU A 5 6.07 -9.65 -16.46
CA GLU A 5 4.99 -8.95 -17.16
C GLU A 5 3.70 -8.96 -16.35
N PHE A 6 3.37 -10.10 -15.74
CA PHE A 6 2.23 -10.24 -14.85
C PHE A 6 2.32 -9.27 -13.66
N LEU A 7 3.45 -9.23 -12.95
CA LEU A 7 3.60 -8.34 -11.79
C LEU A 7 3.62 -6.85 -12.18
N ARG A 8 4.06 -6.51 -13.39
CA ARG A 8 4.10 -5.13 -13.88
C ARG A 8 2.72 -4.50 -13.93
N GLU A 9 1.68 -5.27 -14.26
CA GLU A 9 0.30 -4.78 -14.31
C GLU A 9 -0.28 -4.45 -12.93
N HIS A 10 0.31 -5.02 -11.87
CA HIS A 10 -0.09 -4.80 -10.48
C HIS A 10 0.79 -3.76 -9.76
N LEU A 11 1.78 -3.16 -10.43
CA LEU A 11 2.62 -2.11 -9.87
C LEU A 11 2.15 -0.73 -10.32
N PRO A 12 1.94 0.22 -9.41
CA PRO A 12 1.68 1.60 -9.81
C PRO A 12 2.91 2.16 -10.54
N ARG A 13 2.67 2.92 -11.63
CA ARG A 13 3.75 3.64 -12.33
C ARG A 13 4.53 4.46 -11.32
N THR A 14 5.84 4.28 -11.29
CA THR A 14 6.71 4.89 -10.28
C THR A 14 7.84 5.65 -10.96
N ARG A 15 8.08 6.90 -10.55
CA ARG A 15 9.25 7.70 -10.95
C ARG A 15 9.90 8.34 -9.74
N LEU A 16 11.17 8.71 -9.88
CA LEU A 16 11.79 9.66 -8.96
C LEU A 16 11.07 11.01 -9.05
N PHE A 17 10.95 11.70 -7.92
CA PHE A 17 10.41 13.04 -7.87
C PHE A 17 11.35 14.04 -8.55
N SER A 18 10.79 14.80 -9.48
CA SER A 18 11.24 16.13 -9.89
C SER A 18 10.01 17.03 -10.05
N PRO A 19 10.13 18.36 -10.03
CA PRO A 19 9.01 19.25 -10.32
C PRO A 19 8.32 18.92 -11.65
N GLU A 20 9.10 18.66 -12.70
CA GLU A 20 8.63 18.33 -14.05
C GLU A 20 7.85 17.01 -14.03
N ALA A 21 8.45 15.96 -13.44
CA ALA A 21 7.81 14.66 -13.32
C ALA A 21 6.54 14.71 -12.46
N LEU A 22 6.48 15.57 -11.44
CA LEU A 22 5.27 15.77 -10.63
C LEU A 22 4.13 16.31 -11.50
N TRP A 23 4.41 17.26 -12.38
CA TRP A 23 3.39 17.87 -13.24
C TRP A 23 2.93 16.94 -14.36
N GLU A 24 3.84 16.15 -14.93
CA GLU A 24 3.47 15.06 -15.85
C GLU A 24 2.52 14.07 -15.15
N TYR A 25 2.85 13.65 -13.92
CA TYR A 25 1.98 12.76 -13.14
C TYR A 25 0.65 13.40 -12.76
N ALA A 26 0.64 14.69 -12.44
CA ALA A 26 -0.59 15.40 -12.08
C ALA A 26 -1.51 15.53 -13.30
N ALA A 27 -0.96 15.77 -14.49
CA ALA A 27 -1.72 15.79 -15.74
C ALA A 27 -2.33 14.41 -16.06
N ASP A 28 -1.52 13.35 -15.97
CA ASP A 28 -1.94 11.98 -16.30
C ASP A 28 -2.97 11.41 -15.30
N TYR A 29 -2.80 11.67 -13.99
CA TYR A 29 -3.52 10.93 -12.95
C TYR A 29 -4.40 11.78 -12.03
N LYS A 30 -4.29 13.11 -12.06
CA LYS A 30 -4.93 14.09 -11.16
C LYS A 30 -4.60 13.99 -9.68
N ARG A 31 -4.32 12.79 -9.15
CA ARG A 31 -3.96 12.53 -7.76
C ARG A 31 -2.64 11.77 -7.71
N VAL A 32 -1.63 12.40 -7.14
CA VAL A 32 -0.27 11.88 -7.09
C VAL A 32 0.16 11.69 -5.64
N MET A 33 0.75 10.54 -5.36
CA MET A 33 1.36 10.19 -4.09
C MET A 33 2.87 10.46 -4.18
N LEU A 34 3.37 11.31 -3.29
CA LEU A 34 4.78 11.56 -3.08
C LEU A 34 5.20 10.74 -1.84
N LYS A 35 6.11 9.79 -2.02
CA LYS A 35 6.53 8.84 -0.98
C LYS A 35 8.05 8.89 -0.81
N PRO A 36 8.61 8.95 0.41
CA PRO A 36 10.05 8.84 0.58
C PRO A 36 10.54 7.45 0.13
N SER A 37 11.74 7.40 -0.45
CA SER A 37 12.41 6.18 -0.85
C SER A 37 12.80 5.38 0.40
N GLY A 38 11.97 4.39 0.73
CA GLY A 38 12.14 3.55 1.90
C GLY A 38 11.75 4.20 3.23
N GLY A 39 11.48 3.35 4.21
CA GLY A 39 11.01 3.72 5.54
C GLY A 39 9.64 3.11 5.82
N GLY A 40 9.41 2.70 7.07
CA GLY A 40 8.16 2.07 7.47
C GLY A 40 7.09 3.07 7.88
N GLY A 41 5.84 2.63 7.82
CA GLY A 41 4.75 3.26 8.58
C GLY A 41 4.04 4.45 7.92
N GLY A 42 4.24 4.67 6.63
CA GLY A 42 3.58 5.73 5.86
C GLY A 42 4.01 7.15 6.25
N ALA A 43 5.19 7.29 6.83
CA ALA A 43 5.72 8.55 7.32
C ALA A 43 6.27 9.41 6.20
N GLY A 44 5.85 10.68 6.11
CA GLY A 44 6.28 11.58 5.05
C GLY A 44 5.60 11.35 3.71
N ILE A 45 4.55 10.51 3.66
CA ILE A 45 3.69 10.38 2.48
C ILE A 45 2.85 11.65 2.34
N ILE A 46 2.88 12.24 1.16
CA ILE A 46 2.12 13.42 0.78
C ILE A 46 1.26 13.04 -0.43
N GLN A 47 0.03 13.54 -0.49
CA GLN A 47 -0.79 13.50 -1.69
C GLN A 47 -0.91 14.91 -2.26
N LEU A 48 -0.67 15.06 -3.55
CA LEU A 48 -1.06 16.22 -4.33
C LEU A 48 -2.30 15.86 -5.16
N THR A 49 -3.29 16.74 -5.18
CA THR A 49 -4.48 16.63 -6.04
C THR A 49 -4.60 17.90 -6.87
N ASP A 50 -4.58 17.75 -8.19
CA ASP A 50 -4.91 18.81 -9.14
C ASP A 50 -6.42 19.09 -9.07
N LEU A 51 -6.78 20.32 -8.69
CA LEU A 51 -8.16 20.78 -8.59
C LEU A 51 -8.64 21.55 -9.84
N GLY A 52 -7.77 21.74 -10.83
CA GLY A 52 -8.00 22.67 -11.93
C GLY A 52 -7.68 24.13 -11.55
N ASP A 53 -7.70 25.01 -12.54
CA ASP A 53 -7.48 26.46 -12.41
C ASP A 53 -6.17 26.81 -11.66
N ASP A 54 -5.13 26.00 -11.89
CA ASP A 54 -3.82 26.13 -11.23
C ASP A 54 -3.86 26.04 -9.68
N ARG A 55 -4.86 25.32 -9.14
CA ARG A 55 -5.02 25.06 -7.71
C ARG A 55 -4.71 23.60 -7.37
N TYR A 56 -3.93 23.40 -6.30
CA TYR A 56 -3.46 22.09 -5.88
C TYR A 56 -3.74 21.85 -4.40
N LEU A 57 -4.48 20.79 -4.09
CA LEU A 57 -4.65 20.33 -2.72
C LEU A 57 -3.51 19.41 -2.32
N ILE A 58 -2.72 19.84 -1.34
CA ILE A 58 -1.63 19.07 -0.74
C ILE A 58 -2.08 18.56 0.63
N HIS A 59 -2.00 17.23 0.80
CA HIS A 59 -2.46 16.53 1.99
C HIS A 59 -1.32 15.70 2.58
N SER A 60 -0.94 16.01 3.82
CA SER A 60 0.09 15.29 4.59
C SER A 60 -0.42 14.97 6.00
N GLY A 61 -0.52 13.68 6.33
CA GLY A 61 -1.09 13.25 7.61
C GLY A 61 -2.56 13.64 7.75
N LYS A 62 -2.86 14.55 8.68
CA LYS A 62 -4.20 15.16 8.86
C LYS A 62 -4.31 16.56 8.22
N HIS A 63 -3.19 17.17 7.85
CA HIS A 63 -3.15 18.54 7.38
C HIS A 63 -3.43 18.58 5.89
N ARG A 64 -4.25 19.57 5.49
CA ARG A 64 -4.64 19.82 4.11
C ARG A 64 -4.44 21.30 3.84
N ARG A 65 -3.81 21.61 2.71
CA ARG A 65 -3.64 22.98 2.26
C ARG A 65 -3.86 23.04 0.75
N THR A 66 -4.69 23.96 0.31
CA THR A 66 -4.79 24.33 -1.10
C THR A 66 -3.74 25.40 -1.38
N VAL A 67 -3.01 25.24 -2.48
CA VAL A 67 -1.98 26.16 -2.95
C VAL A 67 -2.27 26.49 -4.40
N GLU A 68 -2.20 27.77 -4.74
CA GLU A 68 -2.32 28.26 -6.11
C GLU A 68 -0.93 28.46 -6.70
N GLY A 69 -0.71 28.05 -7.95
CA GLY A 69 0.61 28.09 -8.58
C GLY A 69 1.40 26.80 -8.42
N LYS A 70 1.87 26.24 -9.54
CA LYS A 70 2.76 25.08 -9.57
C LYS A 70 4.00 25.28 -8.71
N GLU A 71 4.69 26.40 -8.86
CA GLU A 71 5.95 26.67 -8.16
C GLU A 71 5.74 26.67 -6.64
N LYS A 72 4.69 27.35 -6.17
CA LYS A 72 4.31 27.40 -4.75
C LYS A 72 3.91 26.02 -4.23
N ALA A 73 3.17 25.24 -5.04
CA ALA A 73 2.78 23.87 -4.68
C ALA A 73 4.00 22.95 -4.53
N VAL A 74 4.99 23.03 -5.44
CA VAL A 74 6.26 22.29 -5.34
C VAL A 74 7.05 22.72 -4.11
N GLN A 75 7.17 24.02 -3.86
CA GLN A 75 7.87 24.54 -2.67
C GLN A 75 7.23 24.03 -1.39
N TYR A 76 5.90 24.11 -1.27
CA TYR A 76 5.18 23.61 -0.10
C TYR A 76 5.26 22.08 0.03
N ALA A 77 5.19 21.33 -1.07
CA ALA A 77 5.38 19.88 -1.01
C ALA A 77 6.79 19.53 -0.52
N LYS A 78 7.83 20.19 -1.04
CA LYS A 78 9.22 19.99 -0.62
C LYS A 78 9.45 20.37 0.84
N SER A 79 8.79 21.40 1.37
CA SER A 79 8.92 21.78 2.78
C SER A 79 8.38 20.70 3.74
N LEU A 80 7.57 19.76 3.23
CA LEU A 80 7.06 18.60 3.98
C LEU A 80 7.94 17.35 3.82
N PHE A 81 8.99 17.42 2.99
CA PHE A 81 9.85 16.28 2.72
C PHE A 81 10.68 15.92 3.94
N ARG A 82 10.93 14.62 4.06
CA ARG A 82 11.98 14.07 4.91
C ARG A 82 13.32 14.13 4.17
N PRO A 83 14.47 14.04 4.87
CA PRO A 83 15.80 14.01 4.24
C PRO A 83 16.06 12.67 3.53
N LYS A 84 15.32 12.45 2.43
CA LYS A 84 15.30 11.25 1.59
C LYS A 84 14.92 11.63 0.17
N THR A 85 15.28 10.79 -0.80
CA THR A 85 14.71 10.87 -2.14
C THR A 85 13.21 10.60 -2.09
N TYR A 86 12.44 11.24 -2.96
CA TYR A 86 11.00 11.03 -3.07
C TYR A 86 10.64 10.32 -4.38
N LEU A 87 9.59 9.52 -4.32
CA LEU A 87 9.01 8.77 -5.41
C LEU A 87 7.61 9.31 -5.70
N LEU A 88 7.26 9.37 -6.98
CA LEU A 88 5.94 9.68 -7.49
C LEU A 88 5.21 8.39 -7.84
N GLN A 89 3.96 8.26 -7.41
CA GLN A 89 3.05 7.19 -7.81
C GLN A 89 1.64 7.74 -8.01
N PRO A 90 0.83 7.21 -8.94
CA PRO A 90 -0.59 7.53 -8.99
C PRO A 90 -1.28 7.11 -7.68
N ARG A 91 -2.28 7.87 -7.27
CA ARG A 91 -3.15 7.47 -6.17
C ARG A 91 -4.04 6.32 -6.61
N ILE A 92 -3.79 5.11 -6.10
CA ILE A 92 -4.68 3.96 -6.28
C ILE A 92 -6.07 4.32 -5.70
N PRO A 93 -7.16 4.19 -6.47
CA PRO A 93 -8.51 4.46 -6.01
C PRO A 93 -9.00 3.27 -5.18
N LEU A 94 -8.47 3.15 -3.96
CA LEU A 94 -8.76 2.05 -3.05
C LEU A 94 -10.26 1.90 -2.77
N GLY A 95 -10.71 0.66 -2.63
CA GLY A 95 -12.00 0.30 -2.07
C GLY A 95 -12.20 0.90 -0.68
N ARG A 96 -13.46 1.15 -0.33
CA ARG A 96 -13.85 1.93 0.83
C ARG A 96 -14.94 1.24 1.64
N ILE A 97 -14.86 1.38 2.96
CA ILE A 97 -15.89 1.00 3.92
C ILE A 97 -16.36 2.28 4.61
N ASN A 98 -17.63 2.65 4.44
CA ASN A 98 -18.20 3.89 4.96
C ASN A 98 -17.33 5.11 4.61
N GLY A 99 -16.95 5.23 3.34
CA GLY A 99 -16.12 6.31 2.82
C GLY A 99 -14.63 6.25 3.19
N LYS A 100 -14.18 5.31 4.04
CA LYS A 100 -12.77 5.20 4.46
C LYS A 100 -12.03 4.15 3.62
N PRO A 101 -10.86 4.48 3.03
CA PRO A 101 -10.10 3.53 2.26
C PRO A 101 -9.52 2.42 3.14
N PHE A 102 -9.34 1.24 2.56
CA PHE A 102 -8.58 0.16 3.18
C PHE A 102 -7.59 -0.46 2.19
N ASP A 103 -6.53 -1.06 2.72
CA ASP A 103 -5.61 -1.92 2.00
C ASP A 103 -5.43 -3.23 2.78
N VAL A 104 -4.71 -4.18 2.21
CA VAL A 104 -4.55 -5.54 2.70
C VAL A 104 -3.10 -5.78 3.06
N ARG A 105 -2.85 -6.28 4.28
CA ARG A 105 -1.58 -6.88 4.64
C ARG A 105 -1.69 -8.38 4.44
N VAL A 106 -0.87 -8.95 3.55
CA VAL A 106 -0.68 -10.39 3.37
C VAL A 106 0.65 -10.80 4.00
N MET A 107 0.63 -11.83 4.85
CA MET A 107 1.82 -12.45 5.40
C MET A 107 2.12 -13.74 4.64
N ILE A 108 3.32 -13.82 4.08
CA ILE A 108 3.77 -14.92 3.23
C ILE A 108 5.10 -15.44 3.79
N GLN A 109 5.20 -16.75 4.01
CA GLN A 109 6.37 -17.36 4.65
C GLN A 109 6.76 -18.68 3.97
N ARG A 110 8.03 -19.05 4.11
CA ARG A 110 8.56 -20.39 3.76
C ARG A 110 9.52 -20.87 4.85
N LYS A 111 9.61 -22.19 5.05
CA LYS A 111 10.47 -22.77 6.09
C LYS A 111 11.96 -22.70 5.75
N GLY A 112 12.33 -22.85 4.49
CA GLY A 112 13.71 -22.71 4.03
C GLY A 112 13.75 -22.34 2.55
N LYS A 113 14.95 -22.13 2.00
CA LYS A 113 15.17 -21.72 0.61
C LYS A 113 14.42 -22.60 -0.40
N HIS A 114 14.37 -23.92 -0.16
CA HIS A 114 13.74 -24.91 -1.04
C HIS A 114 12.29 -25.23 -0.65
N SER A 115 11.77 -24.68 0.45
CA SER A 115 10.38 -24.89 0.84
C SER A 115 9.43 -24.01 0.02
N PRO A 116 8.20 -24.49 -0.26
CA PRO A 116 7.20 -23.68 -0.93
C PRO A 116 6.85 -22.45 -0.07
N TRP A 117 6.53 -21.36 -0.76
CA TRP A 117 5.91 -20.19 -0.14
C TRP A 117 4.47 -20.51 0.26
N VAL A 118 4.03 -19.93 1.38
CA VAL A 118 2.68 -20.14 1.90
C VAL A 118 2.15 -18.81 2.46
N ILE A 119 0.93 -18.44 2.08
CA ILE A 119 0.21 -17.37 2.77
C ILE A 119 -0.22 -17.88 4.14
N THR A 120 0.30 -17.25 5.19
CA THR A 120 0.09 -17.65 6.58
C THR A 120 -0.94 -16.77 7.29
N GLY A 121 -1.27 -15.62 6.71
CA GLY A 121 -2.40 -14.82 7.13
C GLY A 121 -2.62 -13.60 6.24
N TRP A 122 -3.78 -12.98 6.37
CA TRP A 122 -4.06 -11.67 5.82
C TRP A 122 -4.98 -10.87 6.72
N VAL A 123 -4.91 -9.55 6.62
CA VAL A 123 -5.80 -8.63 7.33
C VAL A 123 -6.06 -7.41 6.47
N ALA A 124 -7.23 -6.78 6.65
CA ALA A 124 -7.50 -5.47 6.10
C ALA A 124 -7.14 -4.38 7.11
N LYS A 125 -6.52 -3.30 6.64
CA LYS A 125 -6.20 -2.11 7.43
C LYS A 125 -7.11 -0.97 6.97
N LEU A 126 -8.16 -0.69 7.73
CA LEU A 126 -9.08 0.40 7.46
C LEU A 126 -8.47 1.72 7.99
N ALA A 127 -8.36 2.73 7.14
CA ALA A 127 -7.88 4.05 7.57
C ALA A 127 -8.83 4.68 8.60
N GLY A 128 -8.26 5.44 9.54
CA GLY A 128 -9.06 6.31 10.40
C GLY A 128 -9.62 7.54 9.67
N PRO A 129 -10.57 8.27 10.27
CA PRO A 129 -11.25 9.40 9.63
C PRO A 129 -10.28 10.49 9.14
N GLY A 130 -10.52 10.98 7.92
CA GLY A 130 -9.77 12.09 7.32
C GLY A 130 -8.41 11.74 6.70
N PHE A 131 -7.84 10.57 6.99
CA PHE A 131 -6.53 10.14 6.47
C PHE A 131 -6.61 9.57 5.06
N VAL A 132 -5.55 9.82 4.28
CA VAL A 132 -5.33 9.18 2.96
C VAL A 132 -4.54 7.88 3.05
N VAL A 133 -3.77 7.68 4.12
CA VAL A 133 -2.96 6.49 4.36
C VAL A 133 -3.67 5.53 5.31
N THR A 134 -3.57 4.24 5.02
CA THR A 134 -4.21 3.13 5.76
C THR A 134 -3.31 2.53 6.85
N ASN A 135 -2.17 3.16 7.14
CA ASN A 135 -1.34 2.74 8.27
C ASN A 135 -2.15 2.89 9.58
N VAL A 136 -2.47 1.77 10.22
CA VAL A 136 -3.40 1.72 11.36
C VAL A 136 -2.90 2.58 12.53
N ALA A 137 -1.63 2.45 12.91
CA ALA A 137 -1.05 3.20 14.03
C ALA A 137 -1.09 4.72 13.78
N ARG A 138 -0.75 5.15 12.56
CA ARG A 138 -0.72 6.58 12.18
C ARG A 138 -2.12 7.17 12.01
N SER A 139 -3.02 6.43 11.36
CA SER A 139 -4.36 6.90 11.04
C SER A 139 -5.35 6.75 12.20
N ARG A 140 -4.96 6.06 13.29
CA ARG A 140 -5.90 5.56 14.32
C ARG A 140 -7.02 4.74 13.66
N GLY A 141 -6.61 3.91 12.70
CA GLY A 141 -7.47 3.05 11.91
C GLY A 141 -7.93 1.81 12.66
N LYS A 142 -8.51 0.86 11.95
CA LYS A 142 -8.93 -0.44 12.49
C LYS A 142 -8.36 -1.58 11.67
N VAL A 143 -8.07 -2.70 12.32
CA VAL A 143 -7.80 -3.98 11.65
C VAL A 143 -9.09 -4.77 11.57
N LEU A 144 -9.39 -5.32 10.39
CA LEU A 144 -10.56 -6.16 10.16
C LEU A 144 -10.13 -7.49 9.51
N PRO A 145 -10.89 -8.58 9.73
CA PRO A 145 -10.78 -9.75 8.88
C PRO A 145 -11.00 -9.35 7.42
N LEU A 146 -10.15 -9.83 6.51
CA LEU A 146 -10.19 -9.43 5.10
C LEU A 146 -11.56 -9.70 4.45
N ARG A 147 -12.18 -10.84 4.75
CA ARG A 147 -13.52 -11.20 4.25
C ARG A 147 -14.58 -10.19 4.71
N THR A 148 -14.53 -9.77 5.97
CA THR A 148 -15.43 -8.76 6.52
C THR A 148 -15.23 -7.42 5.82
N ALA A 149 -13.98 -7.00 5.62
CA ALA A 149 -13.68 -5.75 4.94
C ALA A 149 -14.19 -5.74 3.48
N ILE A 150 -13.97 -6.82 2.73
CA ILE A 150 -14.48 -6.98 1.37
C ILE A 150 -16.02 -6.88 1.36
N LYS A 151 -16.70 -7.65 2.23
CA LYS A 151 -18.17 -7.68 2.31
C LYS A 151 -18.78 -6.31 2.63
N GLN A 152 -18.11 -5.51 3.47
CA GLN A 152 -18.57 -4.18 3.87
C GLN A 152 -18.13 -3.06 2.92
N SER A 153 -17.30 -3.38 1.92
CA SER A 153 -16.75 -2.39 1.01
C SER A 153 -17.70 -2.06 -0.14
N ASN A 154 -17.38 -0.99 -0.86
CA ASN A 154 -18.02 -0.62 -2.12
C ASN A 154 -17.50 -1.38 -3.34
N ILE A 155 -16.71 -2.44 -3.16
CA ILE A 155 -16.24 -3.30 -4.26
C ILE A 155 -17.32 -4.33 -4.58
N ALA A 156 -17.51 -4.66 -5.86
CA ALA A 156 -18.52 -5.62 -6.29
C ALA A 156 -18.35 -7.00 -5.62
N ALA A 157 -19.46 -7.55 -5.11
CA ALA A 157 -19.45 -8.75 -4.28
C ALA A 157 -19.22 -10.07 -5.05
N ASN A 158 -19.43 -10.07 -6.36
CA ASN A 158 -19.28 -11.23 -7.24
C ASN A 158 -17.82 -11.51 -7.66
N LEU A 159 -16.87 -10.65 -7.28
CA LEU A 159 -15.47 -10.78 -7.65
C LEU A 159 -14.73 -11.79 -6.74
N ASN A 160 -13.88 -12.63 -7.33
CA ASN A 160 -13.01 -13.55 -6.59
C ASN A 160 -11.77 -12.83 -6.02
N LEU A 161 -11.97 -11.80 -5.20
CA LEU A 161 -10.87 -10.95 -4.71
C LEU A 161 -9.82 -11.73 -3.93
N LEU A 162 -10.22 -12.76 -3.17
CA LEU A 162 -9.26 -13.58 -2.42
C LEU A 162 -8.38 -14.44 -3.34
N GLY A 163 -8.93 -14.95 -4.45
CA GLY A 163 -8.16 -15.65 -5.47
C GLY A 163 -7.13 -14.74 -6.11
N GLU A 164 -7.56 -13.55 -6.54
CA GLU A 164 -6.71 -12.53 -7.16
C GLU A 164 -5.57 -12.08 -6.23
N ILE A 165 -5.90 -11.71 -4.98
CA ILE A 165 -4.91 -11.34 -3.96
C ILE A 165 -3.91 -12.46 -3.75
N ARG A 166 -4.38 -13.72 -3.69
CA ARG A 166 -3.52 -14.90 -3.51
C ARG A 166 -2.58 -15.06 -4.70
N GLN A 167 -3.08 -14.98 -5.92
CA GLN A 167 -2.28 -15.15 -7.13
C GLN A 167 -1.15 -14.13 -7.20
N VAL A 168 -1.48 -12.84 -7.06
CA VAL A 168 -0.49 -11.75 -7.09
C VAL A 168 0.51 -11.89 -5.94
N SER A 169 0.03 -12.20 -4.72
CA SER A 169 0.90 -12.40 -3.55
C SER A 169 1.92 -13.52 -3.77
N MET A 170 1.49 -14.65 -4.31
CA MET A 170 2.36 -15.81 -4.56
C MET A 170 3.37 -15.53 -5.68
N ALA A 171 2.96 -14.82 -6.73
CA ALA A 171 3.88 -14.38 -7.78
C ALA A 171 4.97 -13.44 -7.23
N VAL A 172 4.59 -12.46 -6.40
CA VAL A 172 5.54 -11.57 -5.70
C VAL A 172 6.51 -12.38 -4.84
N ALA A 173 6.00 -13.32 -4.03
CA ALA A 173 6.83 -14.14 -3.16
C ALA A 173 7.82 -15.01 -3.94
N LYS A 174 7.37 -15.61 -5.06
CA LYS A 174 8.26 -16.38 -5.95
C LYS A 174 9.36 -15.49 -6.52
N ARG A 175 9.02 -14.32 -7.07
CA ARG A 175 9.99 -13.40 -7.68
C ARG A 175 11.00 -12.87 -6.66
N LEU A 176 10.53 -12.44 -5.49
CA LEU A 176 11.40 -12.00 -4.40
C LEU A 176 12.23 -13.15 -3.84
N GLY A 177 11.70 -14.37 -3.77
CA GLY A 177 12.44 -15.54 -3.33
C GLY A 177 13.58 -15.95 -4.26
N THR A 178 13.46 -15.68 -5.57
CA THR A 178 14.55 -15.82 -6.54
C THR A 178 15.61 -14.74 -6.35
N ALA A 179 15.21 -13.47 -6.21
CA ALA A 179 16.14 -12.36 -6.02
C ALA A 179 16.83 -12.36 -4.64
N TYR A 180 16.16 -12.88 -3.62
CA TYR A 180 16.62 -12.95 -2.24
C TYR A 180 16.46 -14.40 -1.71
N PRO A 181 17.41 -15.30 -2.02
CA PRO A 181 17.28 -16.73 -1.68
C PRO A 181 17.17 -17.05 -0.18
N THR A 182 17.67 -16.17 0.68
CA THR A 182 17.61 -16.30 2.15
C THR A 182 16.32 -15.71 2.75
N LEU A 183 15.49 -15.02 1.95
CA LEU A 183 14.25 -14.43 2.42
C LEU A 183 13.26 -15.51 2.83
N ARG A 184 12.74 -15.45 4.06
CA ARG A 184 11.82 -16.45 4.62
C ARG A 184 10.43 -15.89 4.91
N GLU A 185 10.29 -14.58 4.99
CA GLU A 185 9.03 -13.92 5.28
C GLU A 185 8.86 -12.61 4.51
N ILE A 186 7.62 -12.33 4.10
CA ILE A 186 7.23 -11.13 3.38
C ILE A 186 5.91 -10.65 3.98
N GLY A 187 5.87 -9.39 4.42
CA GLY A 187 4.64 -8.65 4.65
C GLY A 187 4.34 -7.80 3.43
N LEU A 188 3.47 -8.29 2.57
CA LEU A 188 3.05 -7.61 1.37
C LEU A 188 1.84 -6.72 1.68
N ASP A 189 2.00 -5.42 1.47
CA ASP A 189 0.90 -4.46 1.50
C ASP A 189 0.34 -4.29 0.09
N MET A 190 -0.96 -4.54 -0.05
CA MET A 190 -1.69 -4.51 -1.31
C MET A 190 -2.90 -3.61 -1.22
N GLY A 191 -3.08 -2.74 -2.21
CA GLY A 191 -4.35 -2.06 -2.44
C GLY A 191 -5.31 -2.96 -3.21
N ILE A 192 -6.61 -2.78 -3.01
CA ILE A 192 -7.63 -3.26 -3.93
C ILE A 192 -8.35 -2.01 -4.40
N ASP A 193 -8.39 -1.77 -5.71
CA ASP A 193 -9.14 -0.63 -6.22
C ASP A 193 -10.65 -0.88 -6.26
N ILE A 194 -11.42 0.16 -6.59
CA ILE A 194 -12.88 0.09 -6.69
C ILE A 194 -13.40 -0.90 -7.75
N HIS A 195 -12.57 -1.31 -8.70
CA HIS A 195 -12.90 -2.31 -9.72
C HIS A 195 -12.48 -3.73 -9.31
N GLY A 196 -11.92 -3.89 -8.11
CA GLY A 196 -11.47 -5.17 -7.58
C GLY A 196 -10.07 -5.60 -8.03
N LYS A 197 -9.32 -4.73 -8.73
CA LYS A 197 -7.95 -5.06 -9.15
C LYS A 197 -6.98 -4.93 -7.96
N PRO A 198 -6.17 -5.96 -7.65
CA PRO A 198 -5.12 -5.85 -6.65
C PRO A 198 -3.94 -5.02 -7.17
N TRP A 199 -3.36 -4.20 -6.29
CA TRP A 199 -2.19 -3.38 -6.56
C TRP A 199 -1.14 -3.61 -5.48
N ILE A 200 0.12 -3.80 -5.87
CA ILE A 200 1.25 -3.92 -4.96
C ILE A 200 1.63 -2.52 -4.48
N ILE A 201 1.60 -2.30 -3.17
CA ILE A 201 1.99 -1.02 -2.55
C ILE A 201 3.42 -1.08 -2.01
N GLU A 202 3.72 -2.11 -1.22
CA GLU A 202 5.02 -2.27 -0.56
C GLU A 202 5.25 -3.73 -0.17
N ALA A 203 6.49 -4.20 -0.25
CA ALA A 203 6.90 -5.50 0.28
C ALA A 203 7.91 -5.32 1.42
N ASN A 204 7.56 -5.79 2.61
CA ASN A 204 8.40 -5.69 3.81
C ASN A 204 9.07 -7.04 4.12
N PHE A 205 10.40 -7.06 4.28
CA PHE A 205 11.16 -8.30 4.56
C PHE A 205 11.30 -8.61 6.07
N ARG A 206 10.86 -7.68 6.93
CA ARG A 206 10.78 -7.85 8.40
C ARG A 206 9.44 -7.33 8.92
N PRO A 207 8.31 -7.94 8.50
CA PRO A 207 7.00 -7.45 8.87
C PRO A 207 6.71 -7.60 10.37
N SER A 208 6.12 -6.55 10.95
CA SER A 208 5.52 -6.62 12.29
C SER A 208 4.27 -7.50 12.29
N LEU A 209 4.06 -8.20 13.41
CA LEU A 209 2.88 -9.04 13.67
C LEU A 209 1.76 -8.30 14.39
N SER A 210 1.97 -7.04 14.78
CA SER A 210 1.03 -6.29 15.63
C SER A 210 -0.35 -6.13 14.99
N LEU A 211 -0.46 -6.18 13.67
CA LEU A 211 -1.75 -6.16 12.98
C LEU A 211 -2.54 -7.45 13.21
N PHE A 212 -1.88 -8.61 13.18
CA PHE A 212 -2.54 -9.90 13.38
C PHE A 212 -2.98 -10.11 14.84
N GLN A 213 -2.24 -9.53 15.79
CA GLN A 213 -2.61 -9.55 17.22
C GLN A 213 -3.92 -8.80 17.51
N GLN A 214 -4.29 -7.80 16.70
CA GLN A 214 -5.51 -7.00 16.88
C GLN A 214 -6.79 -7.73 16.47
N LEU A 215 -6.70 -8.86 15.78
CA LEU A 215 -7.88 -9.67 15.47
C LEU A 215 -8.34 -10.45 16.70
N GLN A 216 -9.65 -10.66 16.85
CA GLN A 216 -10.17 -11.56 17.89
C GLN A 216 -9.76 -13.02 17.60
N ASP A 217 -9.90 -13.46 16.34
CA ASP A 217 -9.40 -14.76 15.90
C ASP A 217 -7.87 -14.75 15.74
N GLN A 218 -7.20 -15.49 16.61
CA GLN A 218 -5.74 -15.59 16.66
C GLN A 218 -5.15 -16.69 15.76
N THR A 219 -5.97 -17.34 14.92
CA THR A 219 -5.53 -18.45 14.03
C THR A 219 -4.36 -18.04 13.15
N PHE A 220 -4.44 -16.88 12.47
CA PHE A 220 -3.34 -16.38 11.65
C PHE A 220 -2.11 -16.03 12.48
N TYR A 221 -2.29 -15.36 13.62
CA TYR A 221 -1.17 -15.00 14.49
C TYR A 221 -0.37 -16.23 14.95
N ARG A 222 -1.07 -17.26 15.44
CA ARG A 222 -0.45 -18.53 15.87
C ARG A 222 0.25 -19.25 14.71
N ARG A 223 -0.38 -19.30 13.53
CA ARG A 223 0.24 -19.90 12.33
C ARG A 223 1.51 -19.18 11.91
N ILE A 224 1.53 -17.85 11.96
CA ILE A 224 2.70 -17.04 11.61
C ILE A 224 3.86 -17.29 12.58
N LEU A 225 3.58 -17.38 13.88
CA LEU A 225 4.58 -17.72 14.88
C LEU A 225 5.16 -19.13 14.68
N ALA A 226 4.32 -20.12 14.38
CA ALA A 226 4.77 -21.49 14.12
C ALA A 226 5.74 -21.57 12.94
N MET A 227 5.59 -20.69 11.93
CA MET A 227 6.49 -20.61 10.79
C MET A 227 7.83 -19.93 11.10
N ARG A 228 7.90 -19.09 12.14
CA ARG A 228 9.15 -18.44 12.61
C ARG A 228 9.99 -19.34 13.53
N LYS A 229 9.36 -20.27 14.24
CA LYS A 229 10.00 -21.08 15.30
C LYS A 229 10.91 -22.23 14.81
N ARG A 230 11.41 -22.19 13.57
CA ARG A 230 12.27 -23.26 13.02
C ARG A 230 13.33 -22.70 12.10
#